data_AF-A0A839JHU8-F1
#
_entry.id   AF-A0A839JHU8-F1
#
_cell.length_a   1.000
_cell.length_b   1.000
_cell.length_c   1.000
_cell.angle_alpha   90.00
_cell.angle_beta   90.00
_cell.angle_gamma   90.00
#
_symmetry.space_group_name_H-M   'P 1'
#
loop_
_entity.id
_entity.type
_entity.pdbx_description
1 polymer ?
#
loop_
_entity_poly.entity_id
_entity_poly.type
_entity_poly.pdbx_seq_one_letter_code
_entity_poly.pdbx_strand_id
1 'polypeptide(L)'
;AIDTDGTITPREAFEEAAAILLNQYKAFAGSTVVETAPAPGSKEETEDAGLMLPIEELGLSARTANALINNEIRTVRDLVVLSDTDLKELKGFGQKALDEVKQKLTELNN
;
A
#
# COMPACT_ATOMS: atom_id res chain seq x y z
N ALA A 1 4.84 -23.66 -21.79
CA ALA A 1 6.14 -23.00 -22.03
C ALA A 1 5.94 -22.02 -23.17
N ILE A 2 6.68 -20.91 -23.19
CA ILE A 2 6.66 -19.96 -24.30
C ILE A 2 7.88 -20.27 -25.14
N ASP A 3 7.65 -20.65 -26.39
CA ASP A 3 8.71 -20.94 -27.36
C ASP A 3 8.79 -19.78 -28.35
N THR A 4 10.01 -19.41 -28.73
CA THR A 4 10.29 -18.26 -29.59
C THR A 4 11.21 -18.68 -30.73
N ASP A 5 11.21 -17.94 -31.83
CA ASP A 5 12.10 -18.16 -32.96
C ASP A 5 13.50 -17.53 -32.78
N GLY A 6 13.76 -16.96 -31.60
CA GLY A 6 15.02 -16.30 -31.24
C GLY A 6 15.08 -14.80 -31.51
N THR A 7 14.04 -14.21 -32.13
CA THR A 7 13.96 -12.76 -32.36
C THR A 7 13.70 -11.98 -31.07
N ILE A 8 12.94 -12.58 -30.15
CA ILE A 8 12.69 -12.11 -28.79
C ILE A 8 12.79 -13.30 -27.85
N THR A 9 13.19 -13.09 -26.60
CA THR A 9 13.20 -14.17 -25.61
C THR A 9 11.78 -14.49 -25.14
N PRO A 10 11.52 -15.72 -24.65
CA PRO A 10 10.23 -16.07 -24.05
C PRO A 10 9.78 -15.14 -22.93
N ARG A 11 10.75 -14.58 -22.18
CA ARG A 11 10.50 -13.64 -21.09
C ARG A 11 10.03 -12.29 -21.61
N GLU A 12 10.72 -11.74 -22.62
CA GLU A 12 10.35 -10.47 -23.25
C GLU A 12 8.97 -10.58 -23.92
N ALA A 13 8.72 -11.68 -24.64
CA ALA A 13 7.41 -11.95 -25.25
C ALA A 13 6.26 -11.97 -24.21
N PHE A 14 6.52 -12.56 -23.04
CA PHE A 14 5.56 -12.58 -21.94
C PHE A 14 5.35 -11.20 -21.33
N GLU A 15 6.42 -10.45 -21.10
CA GLU A 15 6.36 -9.10 -20.52
C GLU A 15 5.62 -8.12 -21.44
N GLU A 16 5.86 -8.19 -22.76
CA GLU A 16 5.12 -7.41 -23.75
C GLU A 16 3.64 -7.76 -23.77
N ALA A 17 3.30 -9.05 -23.76
CA ALA A 17 1.90 -9.49 -23.70
C ALA A 17 1.19 -9.02 -22.43
N ALA A 18 1.87 -9.07 -21.28
CA ALA A 18 1.35 -8.57 -20.01
C ALA A 18 1.15 -7.05 -20.03
N ALA A 19 2.09 -6.30 -20.61
CA ALA A 19 1.98 -4.84 -20.75
C ALA A 19 0.79 -4.44 -21.64
N ILE A 20 0.59 -5.16 -22.76
CA ILE A 20 -0.56 -4.96 -23.66
C ILE A 20 -1.87 -5.23 -22.91
N LEU A 21 -1.95 -6.33 -22.15
CA LEU A 21 -3.13 -6.68 -21.36
C LEU A 21 -3.46 -5.59 -20.33
N LEU A 22 -2.46 -5.10 -19.60
CA LEU A 22 -2.64 -4.04 -18.62
C LEU A 22 -3.13 -2.75 -19.29
N ASN A 23 -2.57 -2.40 -20.43
CA ASN A 23 -2.98 -1.22 -21.18
C ASN A 23 -4.43 -1.33 -21.70
N GLN A 24 -4.83 -2.52 -22.15
CA GLN A 24 -6.22 -2.78 -22.53
C GLN A 24 -7.15 -2.70 -21.32
N TYR A 25 -6.71 -3.17 -20.15
CA TYR A 25 -7.49 -3.08 -18.91
C TYR A 25 -7.63 -1.63 -18.41
N LYS A 26 -6.64 -0.76 -18.64
CA LYS A 26 -6.76 0.68 -18.34
C LYS A 26 -7.93 1.34 -19.08
N ALA A 27 -8.27 0.87 -20.29
CA ALA A 27 -9.45 1.36 -21.01
C ALA A 27 -10.78 0.95 -20.35
N PHE A 28 -10.77 -0.10 -19.52
CA PHE A 28 -11.92 -0.57 -18.73
C PHE A 28 -11.87 -0.16 -17.25
N ALA A 29 -10.75 0.42 -16.79
CA ALA A 29 -10.54 0.88 -15.42
C ALA A 29 -11.50 2.04 -15.12
N GLY A 30 -12.68 1.69 -14.60
CA GLY A 30 -13.80 2.59 -14.32
C GLY A 30 -15.17 1.96 -14.54
N SER A 31 -15.29 0.85 -15.30
CA SER A 31 -16.59 0.22 -15.60
C SER A 31 -16.79 -1.18 -15.00
N THR A 32 -15.75 -1.79 -14.41
CA THR A 32 -15.85 -3.15 -13.87
C THR A 32 -15.62 -3.12 -12.35
N VAL A 33 -16.72 -3.14 -11.59
CA VAL A 33 -16.66 -3.55 -10.19
C VAL A 33 -16.57 -5.07 -10.21
N VAL A 34 -15.35 -5.59 -10.17
CA VAL A 34 -15.16 -6.99 -9.78
C VAL A 34 -15.27 -7.01 -8.27
N GLU A 35 -16.31 -7.66 -7.74
CA GLU A 35 -16.35 -8.05 -6.33
C GLU A 35 -15.26 -9.09 -6.08
N THR A 36 -14.00 -8.65 -5.98
CA THR A 36 -12.93 -9.47 -5.44
C THR A 36 -12.97 -9.32 -3.93
N ALA A 37 -13.05 -10.45 -3.21
CA ALA A 37 -12.67 -10.50 -1.80
C ALA A 37 -11.31 -9.80 -1.64
N PRO A 38 -11.11 -8.99 -0.59
CA PRO A 38 -9.93 -8.15 -0.47
C PRO A 38 -8.67 -9.01 -0.48
N ALA A 39 -7.88 -8.90 -1.54
CA ALA A 39 -6.48 -9.30 -1.50
C ALA A 39 -5.75 -8.20 -0.71
N PRO A 40 -5.03 -8.52 0.38
CA PRO A 40 -4.23 -7.52 1.07
C PRO A 40 -3.10 -7.09 0.12
N GLY A 41 -3.06 -5.80 -0.22
CA GLY A 41 -1.88 -5.19 -0.86
C GLY A 41 -2.03 -4.65 -2.29
N SER A 42 -3.22 -4.26 -2.77
CA SER A 42 -3.32 -3.49 -4.04
C SER A 42 -4.01 -2.14 -3.83
N LYS A 43 -3.23 -1.15 -3.38
CA LYS A 43 -3.52 0.27 -3.61
C LYS A 43 -2.24 1.01 -4.00
N GLU A 44 -2.22 1.40 -5.26
CA GLU A 44 -1.62 2.61 -5.85
C GLU A 44 -0.09 2.81 -5.70
N GLU A 45 0.59 2.58 -6.81
CA GLU A 45 2.06 2.64 -6.99
C GLU A 45 2.58 4.06 -7.36
N THR A 46 1.88 5.15 -6.99
CA THR A 46 2.23 6.50 -7.51
C THR A 46 2.61 7.56 -6.48
N GLU A 47 2.82 7.26 -5.19
CA GLU A 47 3.20 8.27 -4.18
C GLU A 47 4.38 7.82 -3.27
N ASP A 48 5.50 7.41 -3.89
CA ASP A 48 6.56 6.66 -3.19
C ASP A 48 7.36 7.46 -2.14
N ALA A 49 7.51 8.78 -2.30
CA ALA A 49 8.41 9.56 -1.42
C ALA A 49 7.86 9.76 0.02
N GLY A 50 6.54 9.97 0.16
CA GLY A 50 5.91 10.16 1.48
C GLY A 50 5.68 8.86 2.23
N LEU A 51 5.52 7.75 1.51
CA LEU A 51 5.22 6.44 2.08
C LEU A 51 6.45 5.78 2.72
N MET A 52 7.66 6.11 2.28
CA MET A 52 8.90 5.65 2.93
C MET A 52 9.26 6.41 4.20
N LEU A 53 8.50 7.45 4.57
CA LEU A 53 8.77 8.26 5.76
C LEU A 53 8.72 7.39 7.04
N PRO A 54 9.74 7.43 7.91
CA PRO A 54 9.73 6.72 9.18
C PRO A 54 8.62 7.22 10.12
N ILE A 55 8.03 6.32 10.90
CA ILE A 55 7.02 6.67 11.91
C ILE A 55 7.56 7.67 12.95
N GLU A 56 8.87 7.63 13.22
CA GLU A 56 9.55 8.55 14.14
C GLU A 56 9.55 10.01 13.64
N GLU A 57 9.50 10.20 12.32
CA GLU A 57 9.50 11.52 11.68
C GLU A 57 8.09 12.09 11.48
N LEU A 58 7.05 11.28 11.74
CA LEU A 58 5.65 11.68 11.58
C LEU A 58 5.16 12.68 12.65
N GLY A 59 5.98 12.96 13.66
CA GLY A 59 5.62 13.87 14.76
C GLY A 59 4.47 13.36 15.64
N LEU A 60 4.34 12.03 15.77
CA LEU A 60 3.41 11.38 16.69
C LEU A 60 3.92 11.47 18.14
N SER A 61 3.02 11.34 19.11
CA SER A 61 3.40 11.18 20.50
C SER A 61 4.29 9.95 20.70
N ALA A 62 5.23 10.03 21.64
CA ALA A 62 6.15 8.92 21.93
C ALA A 62 5.40 7.62 22.27
N ARG A 63 4.20 7.70 22.84
CA ARG A 63 3.38 6.52 23.13
C ARG A 63 2.83 5.87 21.85
N THR A 64 2.31 6.67 20.93
CA THR A 64 1.74 6.19 19.66
C THR A 64 2.83 5.67 18.74
N ALA A 65 3.94 6.40 18.58
CA ALA A 65 5.10 5.96 17.80
C ALA A 65 5.66 4.63 18.33
N ASN A 66 5.87 4.50 19.64
CA ASN A 66 6.37 3.25 20.22
C ASN A 66 5.37 2.10 20.08
N ALA A 67 4.06 2.36 20.17
CA ALA A 67 3.06 1.32 19.95
C ALA A 67 3.14 0.78 18.51
N LEU A 68 3.30 1.66 17.50
CA LEU A 68 3.47 1.26 16.10
C LEU A 68 4.78 0.46 15.89
N ILE A 69 5.91 0.98 16.37
CA ILE A 69 7.23 0.34 16.22
C ILE A 69 7.27 -1.04 16.89
N ASN A 70 6.68 -1.17 18.08
CA ASN A 70 6.60 -2.45 18.81
C ASN A 70 5.70 -3.49 18.11
N ASN A 71 4.82 -3.06 17.21
CA ASN A 71 4.02 -3.93 16.35
C ASN A 71 4.58 -3.99 14.91
N GLU A 72 5.87 -3.69 14.75
CA GLU A 72 6.62 -3.78 13.47
C GLU A 72 6.18 -2.81 12.38
N ILE A 73 5.40 -1.79 12.71
CA ILE A 73 5.01 -0.71 11.80
C ILE A 73 6.07 0.40 11.89
N ARG A 74 6.92 0.50 10.87
CA ARG A 74 8.10 1.39 10.91
C ARG A 74 8.01 2.56 9.94
N THR A 75 7.20 2.42 8.90
CA THR A 75 7.03 3.44 7.85
C THR A 75 5.57 3.84 7.68
N VAL A 76 5.33 4.98 7.04
CA VAL A 76 3.96 5.40 6.64
C VAL A 76 3.33 4.35 5.73
N ARG A 77 4.10 3.71 4.85
CA ARG A 77 3.65 2.60 4.01
C ARG A 77 3.05 1.47 4.82
N ASP A 78 3.72 1.04 5.89
CA ASP A 78 3.24 -0.02 6.78
C ASP A 78 1.96 0.40 7.52
N LEU A 79 1.80 1.71 7.76
CA LEU A 79 0.66 2.26 8.48
C LEU A 79 -0.60 2.37 7.62
N VAL A 80 -0.48 2.86 6.38
CA VAL A 80 -1.64 3.13 5.51
C VAL A 80 -2.30 1.87 4.95
N VAL A 81 -1.61 0.72 4.99
CA VAL A 81 -2.18 -0.57 4.57
C VAL A 81 -3.09 -1.21 5.63
N LEU A 82 -3.06 -0.71 6.86
CA LEU A 82 -3.84 -1.23 7.98
C LEU A 82 -5.19 -0.51 8.11
N SER A 83 -6.24 -1.26 8.44
CA SER A 83 -7.54 -0.69 8.74
C SER A 83 -7.61 -0.15 10.17
N ASP A 84 -8.60 0.71 10.45
CA ASP A 84 -8.91 1.17 11.80
C ASP A 84 -9.11 0.03 12.80
N THR A 85 -9.64 -1.10 12.33
CA THR A 85 -9.86 -2.29 13.15
C THR A 85 -8.51 -2.93 13.50
N ASP A 86 -7.65 -3.13 12.51
CA ASP A 86 -6.32 -3.72 12.71
C ASP A 86 -5.49 -2.87 13.68
N LEU A 87 -5.54 -1.55 13.53
CA LEU A 87 -4.87 -0.60 14.42
C LEU A 87 -5.35 -0.72 15.87
N LYS A 88 -6.66 -0.95 16.10
CA LYS A 88 -7.20 -1.12 17.46
C LYS A 88 -6.83 -2.45 18.11
N GLU A 89 -6.49 -3.46 17.31
CA GLU A 89 -6.05 -4.76 17.81
C GLU A 89 -4.57 -4.76 18.22
N LEU A 90 -3.80 -3.75 17.79
CA LEU A 90 -2.38 -3.61 18.15
C LEU A 90 -2.20 -3.47 19.66
N LYS A 91 -1.22 -4.20 20.20
CA LYS A 91 -0.95 -4.19 21.63
C LYS A 91 -0.53 -2.79 22.08
N GLY A 92 -1.27 -2.23 23.03
CA GLY A 92 -0.98 -0.91 23.61
C GLY A 92 -1.46 0.27 22.76
N PHE A 93 -2.15 -0.01 21.65
CA PHE A 93 -2.79 0.98 20.80
C PHE A 93 -4.23 1.22 21.26
N GLY A 94 -4.66 2.48 21.35
CA GLY A 94 -5.96 2.84 21.89
C GLY A 94 -6.59 4.02 21.16
N GLN A 95 -7.80 4.42 21.55
CA GLN A 95 -8.59 5.42 20.82
C GLN A 95 -7.82 6.73 20.58
N LYS A 96 -7.10 7.25 21.59
CA LYS A 96 -6.28 8.46 21.43
C LYS A 96 -5.16 8.31 20.40
N ALA A 97 -4.52 7.13 20.32
CA ALA A 97 -3.46 6.86 19.35
C ALA A 97 -4.03 6.76 17.93
N LEU A 98 -5.22 6.16 17.79
CA LEU A 98 -5.94 6.09 16.51
C LEU A 98 -6.32 7.49 16.01
N ASP A 99 -6.88 8.32 16.88
CA ASP A 99 -7.28 9.69 16.51
C ASP A 99 -6.06 10.53 16.10
N GLU A 100 -4.94 10.38 16.81
CA GLU A 100 -3.67 11.04 16.51
C GLU A 100 -3.11 10.63 15.14
N VAL A 101 -3.10 9.33 14.83
CA VAL A 101 -2.67 8.81 13.51
C VAL A 101 -3.55 9.37 12.40
N LYS A 102 -4.88 9.34 12.57
CA LYS A 102 -5.81 9.85 11.55
C LYS A 102 -5.61 11.34 11.28
N GLN A 103 -5.39 12.12 12.33
CA GLN A 103 -5.09 13.54 12.18
C GLN A 103 -3.81 13.73 11.36
N LYS A 104 -2.74 13.00 11.68
CA LYS A 104 -1.46 13.10 10.96
C LYS A 104 -1.53 12.66 9.50
N LEU A 105 -2.23 11.57 9.21
CA LEU A 105 -2.44 11.13 7.83
C LEU A 105 -3.28 12.14 7.03
N THR A 106 -4.24 12.81 7.67
CA THR A 106 -5.02 13.88 7.03
C THR A 106 -4.16 15.12 6.75
N GLU A 107 -3.26 15.47 7.68
CA GLU A 107 -2.30 16.59 7.51
C GLU A 107 -1.29 16.33 6.37
N LEU A 108 -0.90 15.07 6.14
CA LEU A 108 0.03 14.69 5.06
C LEU A 108 -0.60 14.68 3.66
N ASN A 109 -1.91 14.52 3.56
CA ASN A 109 -2.64 14.40 2.30
C ASN A 109 -3.21 15.75 1.78
N ASN A 110 -2.74 16.87 2.33
CA ASN A 110 -3.22 18.23 2.09
C ASN A 110 -2.04 19.17 1.83
#